data_AF-A0A2M9QBC4-F1
#
_entry.id   AF-A0A2M9QBC4-F1
#
_cell.length_a   1.000
_cell.length_b   1.000
_cell.length_c   1.000
_cell.angle_alpha   90.00
_cell.angle_beta   90.00
_cell.angle_gamma   90.00
#
_symmetry.space_group_name_H-M   'P 1'
#
loop_
_entity.id
_entity.type
_entity.pdbx_description
1 polymer ?
#
loop_
_entity_poly.entity_id
_entity_poly.type
_entity_poly.pdbx_seq_one_letter_code
_entity_poly.pdbx_strand_id
1 'polypeptide(L)'
;PNCGAKARGDQCDNCSTILDPLDLIDKRCKICGNEPIIRETEHFYFTFSQFQERLETYLAEAKAEKRWRDNALGLTERYLAEGVPDRAVTRDLPNGIDVPVPGFEGKKIYVWIEAVAGYLTASIEWAKQHQIAIEDLWNEETISYYVHGKDNIPFHTVIWPAILIGIGAKALPTHIVSNEYLTLEKRKLSTSQNWAVWVPYILSRYDADSIRYFLTMNAPENRDTDFSWREFIYSHNGELLGAYGNFVNRTLKFLEKSFDRQVPHA
;
A
#
# COMPACT_ATOMS: atom_id res chain seq x y z
N PRO A 1 20.98 8.15 20.74
CA PRO A 1 22.02 9.17 20.44
C PRO A 1 21.49 10.61 20.56
N ASN A 2 20.34 10.95 19.97
CA ASN A 2 19.91 12.36 19.87
C ASN A 2 19.14 12.89 21.09
N CYS A 3 18.29 12.09 21.73
CA CYS A 3 17.44 12.55 22.84
C CYS A 3 17.61 11.75 24.14
N GLY A 4 18.58 10.82 24.19
CA GLY A 4 18.83 9.95 25.35
C GLY A 4 17.78 8.86 25.60
N ALA A 5 16.66 8.84 24.88
CA ALA A 5 15.63 7.81 25.01
C ALA A 5 16.04 6.46 24.38
N LYS A 6 15.41 5.37 24.84
CA LYS A 6 15.51 4.06 24.19
C LYS A 6 14.96 4.16 22.76
N ALA A 7 15.66 3.55 21.81
CA ALA A 7 15.33 3.57 20.39
C ALA A 7 15.57 2.21 19.76
N ARG A 8 14.93 1.98 18.61
CA ARG A 8 15.24 0.84 17.73
C ARG A 8 16.40 1.22 16.82
N GLY A 9 16.98 0.23 16.14
CA GLY A 9 18.15 0.44 15.26
C GLY A 9 17.85 1.35 14.07
N ASP A 10 16.60 1.40 13.63
CA ASP A 10 16.10 2.13 12.47
C ASP A 10 15.48 3.49 12.84
N GLN A 11 14.83 3.59 14.01
CA GLN A 11 14.12 4.80 14.43
C GLN A 11 14.00 4.94 15.95
N CYS A 12 14.05 6.18 16.44
CA CYS A 12 13.65 6.52 17.80
C CYS A 12 12.17 6.88 17.87
N ASP A 13 11.36 6.10 18.60
CA ASP A 13 9.91 6.37 18.74
C ASP A 13 9.61 7.64 19.55
N ASN A 14 10.58 8.19 20.30
CA ASN A 14 10.39 9.39 21.13
C ASN A 14 10.63 10.70 20.37
N CYS A 15 11.69 10.77 19.56
CA CYS A 15 12.03 11.98 18.79
C CYS A 15 11.91 11.80 17.27
N SER A 16 11.42 10.64 16.82
CA SER A 16 11.17 10.25 15.43
C SER A 16 12.40 10.24 14.50
N THR A 17 13.60 10.46 15.02
CA THR A 17 14.83 10.46 14.21
C THR A 17 15.13 9.07 13.66
N ILE A 18 15.45 9.01 12.36
CA ILE A 18 15.99 7.83 11.69
C ILE A 18 17.44 7.64 12.14
N LEU A 19 17.81 6.42 12.47
CA LEU A 19 19.13 6.10 13.01
C LEU A 19 19.80 5.03 12.14
N ASP A 20 21.13 5.06 12.08
CA ASP A 20 21.89 3.85 11.77
C ASP A 20 21.98 3.01 13.07
N PRO A 21 21.81 1.67 13.01
CA PRO A 21 22.04 0.82 14.17
C PRO A 21 23.42 1.03 14.81
N LEU A 22 24.42 1.42 14.03
CA LEU A 22 25.77 1.79 14.46
C LEU A 22 25.85 3.13 15.22
N ASP A 23 24.81 3.97 15.18
CA ASP A 23 24.71 5.22 15.96
C ASP A 23 24.12 5.04 17.36
N LEU A 24 23.49 3.89 17.64
CA LEU A 24 22.90 3.63 18.96
C LEU A 24 23.96 3.60 20.08
N ILE A 25 23.70 4.31 21.17
CA ILE A 25 24.53 4.24 22.38
C ILE A 25 24.06 3.06 23.21
N ASP A 26 24.98 2.31 23.82
CA ASP A 26 24.71 1.13 24.65
C ASP A 26 23.85 0.08 23.94
N LYS A 27 24.31 -0.34 22.76
CA LYS A 27 23.59 -1.29 21.91
C LYS A 27 23.37 -2.61 22.65
N ARG A 28 22.14 -3.13 22.61
CA ARG A 28 21.79 -4.41 23.21
C ARG A 28 20.96 -5.22 22.23
N CYS A 29 21.34 -6.48 22.04
CA CYS A 29 20.57 -7.43 21.25
C CYS A 29 19.21 -7.64 21.92
N LYS A 30 18.11 -7.41 21.21
CA LYS A 30 16.76 -7.60 21.73
C LYS A 30 16.45 -9.07 22.08
N ILE A 31 17.18 -10.02 21.50
CA ILE A 31 16.96 -11.46 21.69
C ILE A 31 17.69 -11.97 22.94
N CYS A 32 18.99 -11.68 23.06
CA CYS A 32 19.83 -12.25 24.13
C CYS A 32 20.35 -11.23 25.16
N GLY A 33 20.14 -9.93 24.94
CA GLY A 33 20.61 -8.87 25.84
C GLY A 33 22.11 -8.58 25.80
N ASN A 34 22.90 -9.31 25.00
CA ASN A 34 24.34 -9.05 24.86
C ASN A 34 24.61 -7.82 24.00
N GLU A 35 25.79 -7.22 24.17
CA GLU A 35 26.27 -6.17 23.27
C GLU A 35 26.55 -6.78 21.88
N PRO A 36 25.95 -6.24 20.80
CA PRO A 36 26.20 -6.73 19.45
C PRO A 36 27.61 -6.35 19.00
N ILE A 37 28.26 -7.26 18.28
CA ILE A 37 29.53 -6.99 17.60
C ILE A 37 29.30 -6.64 16.13
N ILE A 38 30.15 -5.78 15.58
CA ILE A 38 30.13 -5.42 14.16
C ILE A 38 30.78 -6.55 13.37
N ARG A 39 30.13 -6.98 12.28
CA ARG A 39 30.67 -7.95 11.33
C ARG A 39 30.43 -7.46 9.91
N GLU A 40 31.41 -7.70 9.06
CA GLU A 40 31.29 -7.48 7.63
C GLU A 40 30.46 -8.62 7.00
N THR A 41 29.64 -8.26 6.03
CA THR A 41 28.75 -9.17 5.31
C THR A 41 28.55 -8.62 3.90
N GLU A 42 28.52 -9.50 2.91
CA GLU A 42 28.33 -9.10 1.52
C GLU A 42 26.84 -9.06 1.17
N HIS A 43 26.45 -8.04 0.39
CA HIS A 43 25.09 -7.89 -0.10
C HIS A 43 25.11 -7.52 -1.58
N PHE A 44 24.22 -8.12 -2.37
CA PHE A 44 23.92 -7.61 -3.70
C PHE A 44 23.14 -6.31 -3.61
N TYR A 45 23.48 -5.39 -4.52
CA TYR A 45 22.79 -4.14 -4.75
C TYR A 45 22.15 -4.18 -6.13
N PHE A 46 20.96 -3.60 -6.25
CA PHE A 46 20.37 -3.32 -7.55
C PHE A 46 20.66 -1.87 -7.90
N THR A 47 21.18 -1.67 -9.11
CA THR A 47 21.63 -0.36 -9.61
C THR A 47 20.45 0.48 -10.09
N PHE A 48 19.55 0.85 -9.17
CA PHE A 48 18.35 1.63 -9.47
C PHE A 48 18.70 2.98 -10.11
N SER A 49 19.85 3.54 -9.79
CA SER A 49 20.36 4.79 -10.36
C SER A 49 20.43 4.76 -11.90
N GLN A 50 20.67 3.59 -12.50
CA GLN A 50 20.73 3.45 -13.97
C GLN A 50 19.37 3.65 -14.67
N PHE A 51 18.27 3.64 -13.91
CA PHE A 51 16.92 3.81 -14.45
C PHE A 51 16.38 5.23 -14.27
N GLN A 52 17.17 6.16 -13.72
CA GLN A 52 16.76 7.55 -13.43
C GLN A 52 16.01 8.22 -14.60
N GLU A 53 16.65 8.36 -15.76
CA GLU A 53 16.07 9.06 -16.92
C GLU A 53 14.78 8.40 -17.43
N ARG A 54 14.73 7.06 -17.39
CA ARG A 54 13.54 6.30 -17.81
C ARG A 54 12.38 6.49 -16.84
N LEU A 55 12.67 6.55 -15.54
CA LEU A 55 11.67 6.81 -14.51
C LEU A 55 11.15 8.25 -14.55
N GLU A 56 12.00 9.22 -14.86
CA GLU A 56 11.60 10.62 -15.08
C GLU A 56 10.69 10.76 -16.30
N THR A 57 11.01 10.07 -17.40
CA THR A 57 10.14 10.01 -18.59
C THR A 57 8.79 9.39 -18.25
N TYR A 58 8.81 8.24 -17.56
CA TYR A 58 7.61 7.53 -17.12
C TYR A 58 6.71 8.39 -16.20
N LEU A 59 7.30 9.17 -15.29
CA LEU A 59 6.59 10.15 -14.45
C LEU A 59 5.97 11.27 -15.31
N ALA A 60 6.70 11.80 -16.28
CA ALA A 60 6.22 12.87 -17.15
C ALA A 60 5.02 12.43 -17.98
N GLU A 61 5.05 11.23 -18.53
CA GLU A 61 3.92 10.62 -19.24
C GLU A 61 2.71 10.43 -18.31
N ALA A 62 2.92 9.87 -17.11
CA ALA A 62 1.86 9.68 -16.13
C ALA A 62 1.17 11.01 -15.73
N LYS A 63 1.96 12.10 -15.64
CA LYS A 63 1.48 13.46 -15.36
C LYS A 63 0.68 14.03 -16.53
N ALA A 64 1.17 13.88 -17.77
CA ALA A 64 0.50 14.37 -18.98
C ALA A 64 -0.86 13.68 -19.19
N GLU A 65 -0.92 12.37 -18.95
CA GLU A 65 -2.12 11.55 -19.13
C GLU A 65 -3.05 11.54 -17.91
N LYS A 66 -2.65 12.18 -16.79
CA LYS A 66 -3.39 12.19 -15.52
C LYS A 66 -3.72 10.79 -14.99
N ARG A 67 -2.77 9.87 -15.12
CA ARG A 67 -2.96 8.47 -14.72
C ARG A 67 -2.85 8.24 -13.21
N TRP A 68 -2.14 9.12 -12.49
CA TRP A 68 -1.85 8.96 -11.06
C TRP A 68 -2.54 10.04 -10.24
N ARG A 69 -2.78 9.75 -8.97
CA ARG A 69 -3.21 10.77 -8.00
C ARG A 69 -2.09 11.77 -7.70
N ASP A 70 -2.47 12.99 -7.31
CA ASP A 70 -1.54 14.10 -7.08
C ASP A 70 -0.48 13.79 -6.01
N ASN A 71 -0.84 13.02 -4.97
CA ASN A 71 0.11 12.60 -3.93
C ASN A 71 1.21 11.68 -4.49
N ALA A 72 0.87 10.76 -5.39
CA ALA A 72 1.84 9.90 -6.08
C ALA A 72 2.76 10.70 -6.99
N LEU A 73 2.21 11.62 -7.79
CA LEU A 73 3.00 12.51 -8.65
C LEU A 73 3.97 13.34 -7.82
N GLY A 74 3.49 14.07 -6.80
CA GLY A 74 4.32 14.98 -6.02
C GLY A 74 5.34 14.29 -5.11
N LEU A 75 5.06 13.08 -4.62
CA LEU A 75 6.07 12.31 -3.87
C LEU A 75 7.12 11.71 -4.81
N THR A 76 6.72 11.17 -5.97
CA THR A 76 7.66 10.59 -6.94
C THR A 76 8.56 11.66 -7.54
N GLU A 77 8.03 12.84 -7.90
CA GLU A 77 8.80 13.97 -8.42
C GLU A 77 9.91 14.40 -7.44
N ARG A 78 9.58 14.52 -6.14
CA ARG A 78 10.57 14.81 -5.10
C ARG A 78 11.61 13.70 -4.97
N TYR A 79 11.17 12.45 -4.95
CA TYR A 79 12.05 11.29 -4.81
C TYR A 79 13.04 11.18 -5.98
N LEU A 80 12.59 11.44 -7.21
CA LEU A 80 13.46 11.44 -8.39
C LEU A 80 14.40 12.65 -8.40
N ALA A 81 13.96 13.82 -7.94
CA ALA A 81 14.81 15.02 -7.85
C ALA A 81 15.98 14.87 -6.87
N GLU A 82 15.85 14.02 -5.84
CA GLU A 82 16.94 13.66 -4.93
C GLU A 82 17.95 12.68 -5.56
N GLY A 83 17.60 12.05 -6.68
CA GLY A 83 18.35 10.99 -7.33
C GLY A 83 18.03 9.62 -6.75
N VAL A 84 17.73 8.64 -7.60
CA VAL A 84 17.38 7.29 -7.16
C VAL A 84 18.63 6.55 -6.69
N PRO A 85 18.74 6.20 -5.39
CA PRO A 85 19.92 5.53 -4.89
C PRO A 85 19.89 4.03 -5.21
N ASP A 86 21.07 3.45 -5.42
CA ASP A 86 21.23 2.00 -5.44
C ASP A 86 20.91 1.42 -4.06
N ARG A 87 20.23 0.27 -4.04
CA ARG A 87 19.76 -0.34 -2.79
C ARG A 87 20.14 -1.80 -2.70
N ALA A 88 20.55 -2.21 -1.50
CA ALA A 88 20.79 -3.61 -1.18
C ALA A 88 19.51 -4.43 -1.36
N VAL A 89 19.58 -5.48 -2.16
CA VAL A 89 18.47 -6.38 -2.51
C VAL A 89 18.55 -7.74 -1.83
N THR A 90 19.55 -7.93 -0.96
CA THR A 90 19.69 -9.13 -0.13
C THR A 90 19.74 -8.77 1.34
N ARG A 91 19.38 -9.71 2.22
CA ARG A 91 19.43 -9.56 3.67
C ARG A 91 19.87 -10.85 4.35
N ASP A 92 20.51 -10.69 5.51
CA ASP A 92 20.82 -11.78 6.44
C ASP A 92 19.58 -12.07 7.29
N LEU A 93 18.64 -12.85 6.75
CA LEU A 93 17.38 -13.21 7.40
C LEU A 93 17.18 -14.72 7.41
N PRO A 94 16.60 -15.28 8.48
CA PRO A 94 16.32 -16.71 8.54
C PRO A 94 15.15 -17.12 7.62
N ASN A 95 14.28 -16.18 7.23
CA ASN A 95 13.09 -16.44 6.43
C ASN A 95 13.00 -15.45 5.25
N GLY A 96 12.53 -15.95 4.11
CA GLY A 96 12.41 -15.22 2.84
C GLY A 96 12.77 -16.10 1.64
N ILE A 97 12.74 -15.52 0.44
CA ILE A 97 13.16 -16.20 -0.79
C ILE A 97 14.69 -16.32 -0.82
N ASP A 98 15.21 -17.52 -1.09
CA ASP A 98 16.65 -17.76 -1.23
C ASP A 98 17.26 -16.99 -2.41
N VAL A 99 18.48 -16.49 -2.22
CA VAL A 99 19.25 -15.87 -3.29
C VAL A 99 19.84 -16.99 -4.17
N PRO A 100 19.48 -17.10 -5.46
CA PRO A 100 19.92 -18.20 -6.32
C PRO A 100 21.32 -17.94 -6.92
N VAL A 101 22.27 -17.49 -6.09
CA VAL A 101 23.64 -17.17 -6.50
C VAL A 101 24.63 -17.92 -5.60
N PRO A 102 25.57 -18.69 -6.18
CA PRO A 102 26.59 -19.38 -5.40
C PRO A 102 27.38 -18.43 -4.49
N GLY A 103 27.61 -18.82 -3.24
CA GLY A 103 28.28 -18.00 -2.23
C GLY A 103 27.35 -17.08 -1.42
N PHE A 104 26.05 -17.04 -1.73
CA PHE A 104 25.02 -16.31 -0.99
C PHE A 104 24.05 -17.25 -0.25
N GLU A 105 24.48 -18.49 0.01
CA GLU A 105 23.68 -19.47 0.76
C GLU A 105 23.30 -18.91 2.14
N GLY A 106 22.03 -19.01 2.50
CA GLY A 106 21.49 -18.48 3.76
C GLY A 106 21.08 -17.01 3.72
N LYS A 107 21.40 -16.26 2.66
CA LYS A 107 20.87 -14.90 2.44
C LYS A 107 19.52 -14.96 1.72
N LYS A 108 18.70 -13.95 1.97
CA LYS A 108 17.35 -13.83 1.41
C LYS A 108 17.21 -12.61 0.53
N ILE A 109 16.38 -12.68 -0.50
CA ILE A 109 15.96 -11.53 -1.29
C ILE A 109 15.20 -10.58 -0.36
N TYR A 110 15.53 -9.29 -0.42
CA TYR A 110 14.93 -8.30 0.44
C TYR A 110 13.45 -8.08 0.06
N VAL A 111 12.57 -8.04 1.06
CA VAL A 111 11.12 -7.94 0.86
C VAL A 111 10.68 -6.75 0.01
N TRP A 112 11.46 -5.65 0.01
CA TRP A 112 11.19 -4.46 -0.82
C TRP A 112 11.27 -4.75 -2.33
N ILE A 113 11.93 -5.85 -2.72
CA ILE A 113 12.10 -6.28 -4.11
C ILE A 113 11.11 -7.39 -4.44
N GLU A 114 11.07 -8.45 -3.63
CA GLU A 114 10.21 -9.59 -3.92
C GLU A 114 8.72 -9.30 -3.74
N ALA A 115 8.32 -8.44 -2.81
CA ALA A 115 6.90 -8.19 -2.54
C ALA A 115 6.18 -7.55 -3.73
N VAL A 116 6.83 -6.60 -4.42
CA VAL A 116 6.27 -5.99 -5.63
C VAL A 116 6.28 -6.94 -6.82
N ALA A 117 7.25 -7.86 -6.89
CA ALA A 117 7.25 -8.95 -7.88
C ALA A 117 6.11 -9.96 -7.65
N GLY A 118 5.48 -9.94 -6.47
CA GLY A 118 4.30 -10.71 -6.13
C GLY A 118 3.15 -10.56 -7.14
N TYR A 119 2.95 -9.37 -7.70
CA TYR A 119 1.89 -9.15 -8.70
C TYR A 119 2.12 -9.99 -9.96
N LEU A 120 3.33 -9.93 -10.52
CA LEU A 120 3.70 -10.68 -11.73
C LEU A 120 3.71 -12.18 -11.46
N THR A 121 4.34 -12.62 -10.36
CA THR A 121 4.44 -14.05 -10.03
C THR A 121 3.09 -14.67 -9.71
N ALA A 122 2.18 -13.95 -9.05
CA ALA A 122 0.81 -14.39 -8.85
C ALA A 122 0.04 -14.48 -10.18
N SER A 123 0.22 -13.52 -11.10
CA SER A 123 -0.36 -13.61 -12.44
C SER A 123 0.17 -14.81 -13.23
N ILE A 124 1.47 -15.12 -13.14
CA ILE A 124 2.07 -16.30 -13.78
C ILE A 124 1.44 -17.59 -13.24
N GLU A 125 1.31 -17.71 -11.92
CA GLU A 125 0.69 -18.89 -11.31
C GLU A 125 -0.79 -19.02 -11.70
N TRP A 126 -1.54 -17.91 -11.69
CA TRP A 126 -2.94 -17.92 -12.11
C TRP A 126 -3.09 -18.29 -13.59
N ALA A 127 -2.25 -17.72 -14.47
CA ALA A 127 -2.24 -18.00 -15.90
C ALA A 127 -1.98 -19.49 -16.18
N LYS A 128 -1.01 -20.08 -15.47
CA LYS A 128 -0.69 -21.51 -15.53
C LYS A 128 -1.87 -22.38 -15.11
N GLN A 129 -2.57 -22.04 -14.03
CA GLN A 129 -3.74 -22.78 -13.55
C GLN A 129 -4.91 -22.74 -14.54
N HIS A 130 -5.03 -21.66 -15.33
CA HIS A 130 -6.12 -21.44 -16.28
C HIS A 130 -5.72 -21.68 -17.74
N GLN A 131 -4.50 -22.16 -17.98
CA GLN A 131 -3.96 -22.45 -19.32
C GLN A 131 -4.02 -21.26 -20.29
N ILE A 132 -3.81 -20.05 -19.78
CA ILE A 132 -3.68 -18.83 -20.60
C ILE A 132 -2.22 -18.39 -20.66
N ALA A 133 -1.85 -17.65 -21.71
CA ALA A 133 -0.53 -17.08 -21.82
C ALA A 133 -0.37 -15.90 -20.84
N ILE A 134 0.80 -15.74 -20.23
CA ILE A 134 1.04 -14.58 -19.33
C ILE A 134 1.01 -13.28 -20.11
N GLU A 135 1.37 -13.32 -21.40
CA GLU A 135 1.34 -12.21 -22.34
C GLU A 135 -0.09 -11.71 -22.59
N ASP A 136 -1.12 -12.52 -22.37
CA ASP A 136 -2.51 -12.05 -22.43
C ASP A 136 -2.86 -11.12 -21.25
N LEU A 137 -2.12 -11.25 -20.13
CA LEU A 137 -2.29 -10.45 -18.92
C LEU A 137 -1.25 -9.33 -18.76
N TRP A 138 -0.06 -9.48 -19.34
CA TRP A 138 1.09 -8.58 -19.19
C TRP A 138 1.70 -8.23 -20.56
N ASN A 139 1.02 -7.36 -21.30
CA ASN A 139 1.44 -6.82 -22.59
C ASN A 139 1.38 -5.28 -22.62
N GLU A 140 1.79 -4.68 -23.74
CA GLU A 140 1.85 -3.22 -23.94
C GLU A 140 0.47 -2.54 -23.83
N GLU A 141 -0.63 -3.29 -24.05
CA GLU A 141 -2.01 -2.80 -23.96
C GLU A 141 -2.62 -2.98 -22.57
N THR A 142 -1.89 -3.61 -21.64
CA THR A 142 -2.39 -3.93 -20.29
C THR A 142 -2.56 -2.66 -19.47
N ILE A 143 -3.81 -2.38 -19.09
CA ILE A 143 -4.15 -1.31 -18.16
C ILE A 143 -4.22 -1.88 -16.74
N SER A 144 -3.32 -1.43 -15.88
CA SER A 144 -3.20 -1.90 -14.49
C SER A 144 -3.52 -0.80 -13.48
N TYR A 145 -4.21 -1.17 -12.40
CA TYR A 145 -4.55 -0.28 -11.28
C TYR A 145 -3.90 -0.77 -10.00
N TYR A 146 -2.94 -0.02 -9.49
CA TYR A 146 -2.27 -0.30 -8.23
C TYR A 146 -2.88 0.55 -7.13
N VAL A 147 -3.66 -0.09 -6.26
CA VAL A 147 -4.40 0.57 -5.17
C VAL A 147 -3.67 0.32 -3.85
N HIS A 148 -3.17 1.36 -3.20
CA HIS A 148 -2.40 1.24 -1.96
C HIS A 148 -2.44 2.52 -1.11
N GLY A 149 -1.90 2.46 0.12
CA GLY A 149 -1.66 3.66 0.94
C GLY A 149 -0.45 4.46 0.44
N LYS A 150 -0.36 5.76 0.75
CA LYS A 150 0.71 6.65 0.29
C LYS A 150 2.14 6.17 0.59
N ASP A 151 2.35 5.42 1.66
CA ASP A 151 3.67 4.87 2.01
C ASP A 151 4.23 3.90 0.97
N ASN A 152 3.35 3.31 0.16
CA ASN A 152 3.73 2.37 -0.88
C ASN A 152 4.04 3.05 -2.22
N ILE A 153 3.91 4.39 -2.33
CA ILE A 153 4.15 5.12 -3.60
C ILE A 153 5.54 4.80 -4.18
N PRO A 154 6.68 4.98 -3.46
CA PRO A 154 7.99 4.76 -4.08
C PRO A 154 8.22 3.32 -4.55
N PHE A 155 7.56 2.36 -3.91
CA PHE A 155 7.63 0.95 -4.32
C PHE A 155 6.98 0.72 -5.69
N HIS A 156 5.90 1.43 -5.98
CA HIS A 156 5.10 1.23 -7.20
C HIS A 156 5.41 2.25 -8.30
N THR A 157 6.06 3.37 -7.99
CA THR A 157 6.42 4.41 -8.97
C THR A 157 7.91 4.43 -9.32
N VAL A 158 8.77 3.81 -8.49
CA VAL A 158 10.24 3.78 -8.70
C VAL A 158 10.75 2.35 -8.71
N ILE A 159 10.60 1.62 -7.60
CA ILE A 159 11.24 0.30 -7.42
C ILE A 159 10.66 -0.72 -8.40
N TRP A 160 9.35 -0.88 -8.42
CA TRP A 160 8.70 -1.87 -9.27
C TRP A 160 8.85 -1.57 -10.78
N PRO A 161 8.61 -0.34 -11.26
CA PRO A 161 8.89 -0.01 -12.66
C PRO A 161 10.35 -0.23 -13.04
N ALA A 162 11.33 0.11 -12.19
CA ALA A 162 12.74 -0.15 -12.48
C ALA A 162 13.07 -1.65 -12.60
N ILE A 163 12.48 -2.49 -11.74
CA ILE A 163 12.63 -3.96 -11.83
C ILE A 163 12.01 -4.47 -13.13
N LEU A 164 10.77 -4.07 -13.45
CA LEU A 164 10.07 -4.45 -14.67
C LEU A 164 10.85 -4.05 -15.92
N ILE A 165 11.34 -2.82 -15.95
CA ILE A 165 12.21 -2.31 -16.99
C ILE A 165 13.47 -3.18 -17.11
N GLY A 166 14.12 -3.50 -15.99
CA GLY A 166 15.35 -4.29 -15.95
C GLY A 166 15.19 -5.71 -16.49
N ILE A 167 14.02 -6.32 -16.29
CA ILE A 167 13.70 -7.66 -16.84
C ILE A 167 13.10 -7.60 -18.25
N GLY A 168 12.99 -6.41 -18.86
CA GLY A 168 12.44 -6.25 -20.20
C GLY A 168 10.92 -6.45 -20.30
N ALA A 169 10.19 -6.24 -19.20
CA ALA A 169 8.74 -6.33 -19.21
C ALA A 169 8.12 -5.24 -20.09
N LYS A 170 7.04 -5.61 -20.78
CA LYS A 170 6.33 -4.73 -21.72
C LYS A 170 5.28 -3.84 -21.05
N ALA A 171 4.74 -4.29 -19.92
CA ALA A 171 3.75 -3.56 -19.15
C ALA A 171 4.41 -2.92 -17.92
N LEU A 172 4.22 -1.62 -17.75
CA LEU A 172 4.53 -0.89 -16.50
C LEU A 172 3.22 -0.55 -15.78
N PRO A 173 3.27 -0.22 -14.47
CA PRO A 173 2.08 0.23 -13.75
C PRO A 173 1.40 1.40 -14.48
N THR A 174 0.10 1.28 -14.77
CA THR A 174 -0.62 2.31 -15.54
C THR A 174 -1.13 3.38 -14.60
N HIS A 175 -2.01 2.99 -13.68
CA HIS A 175 -2.67 3.86 -12.71
C HIS A 175 -2.17 3.59 -11.28
N ILE A 176 -1.76 4.66 -10.61
CA ILE A 176 -1.37 4.64 -9.20
C ILE A 176 -2.46 5.33 -8.39
N VAL A 177 -3.24 4.52 -7.66
CA VAL A 177 -4.37 4.94 -6.84
C VAL A 177 -3.94 4.89 -5.38
N SER A 178 -3.21 5.92 -4.95
CA SER A 178 -2.73 6.05 -3.58
C SER A 178 -3.70 6.82 -2.69
N ASN A 179 -4.07 6.24 -1.55
CA ASN A 179 -4.88 6.89 -0.53
C ASN A 179 -4.00 7.49 0.59
N GLU A 180 -4.46 8.61 1.14
CA GLU A 180 -3.97 9.21 2.38
C GLU A 180 -4.38 8.36 3.60
N TYR A 181 -4.04 8.76 4.83
CA TYR A 181 -4.31 7.94 6.01
C TYR A 181 -5.75 8.06 6.49
N LEU A 182 -6.26 6.95 7.02
CA LEU A 182 -7.44 6.93 7.88
C LEU A 182 -7.01 6.98 9.34
N THR A 183 -7.52 7.94 10.09
CA THR A 183 -7.38 8.06 11.55
C THR A 183 -8.61 7.52 12.28
N LEU A 184 -8.50 7.31 13.59
CA LEU A 184 -9.59 6.85 14.46
C LEU A 184 -9.74 7.83 15.63
N GLU A 185 -10.89 8.50 15.70
CA GLU A 185 -11.22 9.52 16.69
C GLU A 185 -10.06 10.52 16.85
N LYS A 186 -9.60 11.05 15.72
CA LYS A 186 -8.52 12.04 15.56
C LYS A 186 -7.13 11.56 15.98
N ARG A 187 -6.94 10.25 16.14
CA ARG A 187 -5.67 9.63 16.49
C ARG A 187 -5.23 8.65 15.40
N LYS A 188 -3.92 8.57 15.16
CA LYS A 188 -3.36 7.54 14.27
C LYS A 188 -3.68 6.15 14.81
N LEU A 189 -3.97 5.22 13.91
CA LEU A 189 -4.13 3.81 14.25
C LEU A 189 -2.84 3.28 14.89
N SER A 190 -2.96 2.49 15.95
CA SER A 190 -1.82 1.90 16.65
C SER A 190 -2.13 0.48 17.07
N THR A 191 -1.44 -0.48 16.46
CA THR A 191 -1.57 -1.90 16.82
C THR A 191 -0.98 -2.19 18.19
N SER A 192 0.14 -1.55 18.55
CA SER A 192 0.80 -1.72 19.85
C SER A 192 -0.02 -1.19 21.02
N GLN A 193 -0.80 -0.13 20.81
CA GLN A 193 -1.74 0.42 21.81
C GLN A 193 -3.15 -0.17 21.70
N ASN A 194 -3.36 -1.14 20.81
CA ASN A 194 -4.68 -1.68 20.44
C ASN A 194 -5.73 -0.58 20.13
N TRP A 195 -5.28 0.46 19.42
CA TRP A 195 -6.08 1.60 18.99
C TRP A 195 -6.39 1.49 17.50
N ALA A 196 -7.37 0.65 17.19
CA ALA A 196 -7.90 0.46 15.84
C ALA A 196 -9.32 -0.13 15.89
N VAL A 197 -10.09 0.05 14.83
CA VAL A 197 -11.32 -0.72 14.61
C VAL A 197 -10.98 -1.89 13.69
N TRP A 198 -10.91 -3.09 14.27
CA TRP A 198 -10.58 -4.30 13.53
C TRP A 198 -11.76 -4.77 12.68
N VAL A 199 -11.49 -5.17 11.42
CA VAL A 199 -12.54 -5.63 10.49
C VAL A 199 -13.41 -6.76 11.08
N PRO A 200 -12.86 -7.82 11.70
CA PRO A 200 -13.69 -8.86 12.33
C PRO A 200 -14.58 -8.32 13.47
N TYR A 201 -14.08 -7.36 14.24
CA TYR A 201 -14.82 -6.76 15.35
C TYR A 201 -16.04 -5.97 14.85
N ILE A 202 -15.88 -5.15 13.81
CA ILE A 202 -17.00 -4.36 13.28
C ILE A 202 -18.00 -5.23 12.51
N LEU A 203 -17.53 -6.23 11.74
CA LEU A 203 -18.38 -7.20 11.05
C LEU A 203 -19.23 -8.05 11.99
N SER A 204 -18.80 -8.26 13.24
CA SER A 204 -19.62 -8.96 14.24
C SER A 204 -20.85 -8.17 14.69
N ARG A 205 -20.96 -6.89 14.33
CA ARG A 205 -22.03 -5.97 14.78
C ARG A 205 -22.78 -5.27 13.64
N TYR A 206 -22.16 -5.13 12.48
CA TYR A 206 -22.70 -4.37 11.35
C TYR A 206 -22.56 -5.16 10.06
N ASP A 207 -23.50 -4.93 9.15
CA ASP A 207 -23.46 -5.50 7.81
C ASP A 207 -22.24 -4.98 7.02
N ALA A 208 -21.71 -5.82 6.13
CA ALA A 208 -20.55 -5.45 5.31
C ALA A 208 -20.85 -4.22 4.43
N ASP A 209 -22.06 -4.08 3.89
CA ASP A 209 -22.42 -2.96 3.03
C ASP A 209 -22.52 -1.64 3.80
N SER A 210 -22.97 -1.68 5.06
CA SER A 210 -22.91 -0.54 5.99
C SER A 210 -21.47 -0.03 6.18
N ILE A 211 -20.53 -0.96 6.39
CA ILE A 211 -19.11 -0.62 6.55
C ILE A 211 -18.52 -0.09 5.24
N ARG A 212 -18.80 -0.75 4.10
CA ARG A 212 -18.35 -0.35 2.77
C ARG A 212 -18.85 1.04 2.40
N TYR A 213 -20.13 1.34 2.69
CA TYR A 213 -20.71 2.66 2.43
C TYR A 213 -19.94 3.75 3.16
N PHE A 214 -19.76 3.60 4.48
CA PHE A 214 -19.08 4.62 5.27
C PHE A 214 -17.62 4.82 4.83
N LEU A 215 -16.87 3.74 4.63
CA LEU A 215 -15.46 3.84 4.25
C LEU A 215 -15.27 4.39 2.84
N THR A 216 -16.20 4.12 1.91
CA THR A 216 -16.15 4.67 0.56
C THR A 216 -16.50 6.16 0.55
N MET A 217 -17.57 6.57 1.25
CA MET A 217 -17.97 7.98 1.32
C MET A 217 -16.96 8.83 2.08
N ASN A 218 -16.24 8.24 3.04
CA ASN A 218 -15.19 8.90 3.83
C ASN A 218 -13.77 8.49 3.39
N ALA A 219 -13.60 8.09 2.13
CA ALA A 219 -12.32 7.61 1.63
C ALA A 219 -11.24 8.72 1.68
N PRO A 220 -10.03 8.44 2.19
CA PRO A 220 -8.93 9.40 2.25
C PRO A 220 -8.28 9.59 0.88
N GLU A 221 -8.98 10.20 -0.07
CA GLU A 221 -8.50 10.34 -1.46
C GLU A 221 -7.47 11.46 -1.61
N ASN A 222 -7.81 12.65 -1.10
CA ASN A 222 -7.03 13.88 -1.28
C ASN A 222 -6.38 14.40 0.01
N ARG A 223 -6.85 13.91 1.16
CA ARG A 223 -6.35 14.25 2.50
C ARG A 223 -6.63 13.11 3.46
N ASP A 224 -5.92 13.10 4.58
CA ASP A 224 -6.23 12.19 5.68
C ASP A 224 -7.70 12.36 6.10
N THR A 225 -8.39 11.26 6.39
CA THR A 225 -9.76 11.26 6.92
C THR A 225 -9.80 10.64 8.31
N ASP A 226 -10.91 10.82 9.02
CA ASP A 226 -11.09 10.30 10.37
C ASP A 226 -12.32 9.40 10.42
N PHE A 227 -12.13 8.19 10.95
CA PHE A 227 -13.22 7.36 11.40
C PHE A 227 -13.65 7.87 12.78
N SER A 228 -14.92 8.24 12.94
CA SER A 228 -15.53 8.40 14.25
C SER A 228 -16.84 7.61 14.33
N TRP A 229 -17.13 7.09 15.51
CA TRP A 229 -18.39 6.36 15.73
C TRP A 229 -19.60 7.25 15.56
N ARG A 230 -19.48 8.54 15.91
CA ARG A 230 -20.55 9.51 15.75
C ARG A 230 -20.91 9.72 14.28
N GLU A 231 -19.91 9.97 13.43
CA GLU A 231 -20.16 10.17 11.99
C GLU A 231 -20.62 8.85 11.33
N PHE A 232 -20.09 7.71 11.77
CA PHE A 232 -20.57 6.40 11.32
C PHE A 232 -22.08 6.25 11.60
N ILE A 233 -22.54 6.46 12.84
CA ILE A 233 -23.95 6.35 13.19
C ILE A 233 -24.79 7.40 12.45
N TYR A 234 -24.29 8.63 12.33
CA TYR A 234 -25.00 9.72 11.66
C TYR A 234 -25.23 9.44 10.18
N SER A 235 -24.21 8.98 9.44
CA SER A 235 -24.36 8.66 8.02
C SER A 235 -25.36 7.53 7.79
N HIS A 236 -25.37 6.52 8.67
CA HIS A 236 -26.31 5.40 8.55
C HIS A 236 -27.76 5.84 8.81
N ASN A 237 -27.98 6.61 9.88
CA ASN A 237 -29.33 7.05 10.23
C ASN A 237 -29.87 8.12 9.27
N GLY A 238 -29.03 9.08 8.88
CA GLY A 238 -29.41 10.18 8.02
C GLY A 238 -29.51 9.78 6.55
N GLU A 239 -28.45 9.20 6.01
CA GLU A 239 -28.29 8.97 4.57
C GLU A 239 -28.88 7.62 4.16
N LEU A 240 -28.45 6.52 4.81
CA LEU A 240 -28.93 5.19 4.44
C LEU A 240 -30.37 4.94 4.87
N LEU A 241 -30.72 5.19 6.14
CA LEU A 241 -32.08 4.97 6.64
C LEU A 241 -33.01 6.11 6.24
N GLY A 242 -32.63 7.34 6.57
CA GLY A 242 -33.49 8.52 6.45
C GLY A 242 -33.76 8.97 5.02
N ALA A 243 -32.76 8.87 4.13
CA ALA A 243 -32.90 9.26 2.73
C ALA A 243 -33.10 8.05 1.81
N TYR A 244 -32.07 7.24 1.57
CA TYR A 244 -32.09 6.18 0.57
C TYR A 244 -33.14 5.10 0.87
N GLY A 245 -33.08 4.53 2.08
CA GLY A 245 -33.98 3.49 2.54
C GLY A 245 -35.43 3.98 2.60
N ASN A 246 -35.66 5.21 3.07
CA ASN A 246 -36.99 5.82 3.05
C ASN A 246 -37.54 6.00 1.64
N PHE A 247 -36.73 6.49 0.68
CA PHE A 247 -37.14 6.63 -0.72
C PHE A 247 -37.55 5.29 -1.32
N VAL A 248 -36.71 4.25 -1.17
CA VAL A 248 -37.00 2.90 -1.67
C VAL A 248 -38.26 2.35 -1.01
N ASN A 249 -38.33 2.38 0.33
CA ASN A 249 -39.44 1.79 1.08
C ASN A 249 -40.78 2.47 0.76
N ARG A 250 -40.80 3.81 0.68
CA ARG A 250 -42.02 4.55 0.33
C ARG A 250 -42.45 4.26 -1.09
N THR A 251 -41.53 4.27 -2.05
CA THR A 251 -41.84 3.98 -3.45
C THR A 251 -42.45 2.59 -3.61
N LEU A 252 -41.83 1.56 -3.02
CA LEU A 252 -42.35 0.20 -3.07
C LEU A 252 -43.71 0.07 -2.38
N LYS A 253 -43.91 0.72 -1.23
CA LYS A 253 -45.21 0.75 -0.55
C LYS A 253 -46.30 1.44 -1.38
N PHE A 254 -45.98 2.48 -2.13
CA PHE A 254 -46.95 3.12 -3.03
C PHE A 254 -47.33 2.17 -4.18
N LEU A 255 -46.36 1.49 -4.80
CA LEU A 255 -46.64 0.49 -5.83
C LEU A 255 -47.52 -0.64 -5.31
N GLU A 256 -47.22 -1.15 -4.12
CA GLU A 256 -48.03 -2.19 -3.48
C GLU A 256 -49.46 -1.72 -3.18
N LYS A 257 -49.62 -0.53 -2.60
CA LYS A 257 -50.93 -0.03 -2.18
C LYS A 257 -51.82 0.43 -3.32
N SER A 258 -51.24 1.04 -4.34
CA SER A 258 -51.98 1.77 -5.36
C SER A 258 -51.98 1.11 -6.73
N PHE A 259 -51.07 0.16 -6.97
CA PHE A 259 -50.83 -0.38 -8.31
C PHE A 259 -50.62 -1.90 -8.34
N ASP A 260 -51.04 -2.64 -7.30
CA ASP A 260 -50.89 -4.10 -7.18
C ASP A 260 -49.46 -4.59 -7.51
N ARG A 261 -48.46 -3.83 -7.03
CA ARG A 261 -47.03 -4.09 -7.27
C ARG A 261 -46.61 -4.05 -8.75
N GLN A 262 -47.41 -3.43 -9.62
CA GLN A 262 -47.06 -3.19 -11.03
C GLN A 262 -46.57 -1.75 -11.25
N VAL A 263 -45.64 -1.58 -12.18
CA VAL A 263 -45.15 -0.25 -12.56
C VAL A 263 -46.25 0.48 -13.36
N PRO A 264 -46.70 1.67 -12.94
CA PRO A 264 -47.76 2.41 -13.63
C PRO A 264 -47.31 2.82 -15.04
N HIS A 265 -48.24 2.78 -16.01
CA HIS A 265 -48.02 3.37 -17.33
C HIS A 265 -48.21 4.90 -17.27
N ALA A 266 -47.36 5.64 -17.98
CA ALA A 266 -47.38 7.10 -18.08
C ALA A 266 -48.55 7.61 -18.92
#